data_AF-A0AAE0L7L7-F1
#
_entry.id   AF-A0AAE0L7L7-F1
#
_cell.length_a   1.000
_cell.length_b   1.000
_cell.length_c   1.000
_cell.angle_alpha   90.00
_cell.angle_beta   90.00
_cell.angle_gamma   90.00
#
_symmetry.space_group_name_H-M   'P 1'
#
loop_
_entity.id
_entity.type
_entity.pdbx_description
1 polymer ?
#
loop_
_entity_poly.entity_id
_entity_poly.type
_entity_poly.pdbx_seq_one_letter_code
_entity_poly.pdbx_strand_id
1 'polypeptide(L)'
;EELKGVPPMLKGIWGVLSAWTATLLFMTMPIAQLVNNFTVPASVQGLSVVSVLLGLCGNALMIPRALYTRDAIWLTGCIWGAIVMGWTQLLSFYIAQHIGVAAFGIISALLVGYLCWLIWNDKRSRIHA
;
A
#
# COMPACT_ATOMS: atom_id res chain seq x y z
N GLU A 1 -5.28 16.39 -25.49
CA GLU A 1 -5.11 17.72 -26.12
C GLU A 1 -3.85 18.46 -25.66
N GLU A 2 -3.46 18.33 -24.39
CA GLU A 2 -2.45 19.19 -23.73
C GLU A 2 -0.97 19.01 -24.14
N LEU A 3 -0.61 18.06 -25.01
CA LEU A 3 0.79 17.81 -25.42
C LEU A 3 0.96 17.70 -26.94
N LYS A 4 0.15 18.44 -27.73
CA LYS A 4 0.38 18.54 -29.18
C LYS A 4 1.70 19.28 -29.43
N GLY A 5 2.59 18.71 -30.25
CA GLY A 5 3.90 19.28 -30.59
C GLY A 5 5.09 18.86 -29.72
N VAL A 6 4.85 18.21 -28.56
CA VAL A 6 5.95 17.74 -27.70
C VAL A 6 6.58 16.46 -28.28
N PRO A 7 7.93 16.38 -28.38
CA PRO A 7 8.65 15.18 -28.79
C PRO A 7 8.20 13.92 -28.02
N PRO A 8 8.09 12.74 -28.67
CA PRO A 8 7.62 11.50 -28.02
C PRO A 8 8.41 11.12 -26.76
N MET A 9 9.72 11.35 -26.75
CA MET A 9 10.59 11.10 -25.59
C MET A 9 10.15 11.92 -24.37
N LEU A 10 9.86 13.21 -24.55
CA LEU A 10 9.45 14.09 -23.46
C LEU A 10 8.06 13.74 -22.93
N LYS A 11 7.17 13.23 -23.80
CA LYS A 11 5.87 12.68 -23.36
C LYS A 11 6.04 11.45 -22.47
N GLY A 12 6.95 10.54 -22.82
CA GLY A 12 7.27 9.37 -22.01
C GLY A 12 7.83 9.75 -20.63
N ILE A 13 8.80 10.67 -20.61
CA ILE A 13 9.38 11.19 -19.36
C ILE A 13 8.31 11.87 -18.50
N TRP A 14 7.49 12.73 -19.08
CA TRP A 14 6.40 13.41 -18.37
C TRP A 14 5.41 12.44 -17.74
N GLY A 15 5.01 11.40 -18.48
CA GLY A 15 4.10 10.36 -17.99
C GLY A 15 4.68 9.63 -16.77
N VAL A 16 5.95 9.22 -16.84
CA VAL A 16 6.63 8.52 -15.74
C VAL A 16 6.78 9.43 -14.51
N LEU A 17 7.23 10.67 -14.70
CA LEU A 17 7.41 11.62 -13.59
C LEU A 17 6.07 11.98 -12.93
N SER A 18 5.03 12.19 -13.71
CA SER A 18 3.69 12.49 -13.19
C SER A 18 3.13 11.31 -12.39
N ALA A 19 3.25 10.09 -12.91
CA ALA A 19 2.82 8.88 -12.21
C ALA A 19 3.57 8.69 -10.88
N TRP A 20 4.90 8.81 -10.88
CA TRP A 20 5.68 8.73 -9.64
C TRP A 20 5.34 9.84 -8.65
N THR A 21 5.17 11.07 -9.12
CA THR A 21 4.81 12.21 -8.25
C THR A 21 3.46 11.96 -7.59
N ALA A 22 2.46 11.49 -8.34
CA ALA A 22 1.16 11.14 -7.80
C ALA A 22 1.27 10.01 -6.76
N THR A 23 2.01 8.94 -7.06
CA THR A 23 2.22 7.83 -6.12
C THR A 23 2.91 8.29 -4.85
N LEU A 24 3.97 9.09 -4.95
CA LEU A 24 4.67 9.63 -3.77
C LEU A 24 3.76 10.53 -2.92
N LEU A 25 2.91 11.33 -3.55
CA LEU A 25 1.91 12.15 -2.84
C LEU A 25 0.91 11.29 -2.06
N PHE A 26 0.46 10.16 -2.60
CA PHE A 26 -0.39 9.23 -1.84
C PHE A 26 0.38 8.51 -0.74
N MET A 27 1.65 8.19 -0.98
CA MET A 27 2.49 7.53 0.02
C MET A 27 2.76 8.40 1.26
N THR A 28 2.73 9.73 1.13
CA THR A 28 2.93 10.65 2.27
C THR A 28 1.69 10.82 3.14
N MET A 29 0.49 10.57 2.62
CA MET A 29 -0.78 10.72 3.36
C MET A 29 -0.81 10.08 4.76
N PRO A 30 -0.40 8.82 4.98
CA PRO A 30 -0.46 8.19 6.30
C PRO A 30 0.60 8.68 7.28
N ILE A 31 1.67 9.34 6.81
CA ILE A 31 2.88 9.54 7.61
C ILE A 31 2.61 10.39 8.85
N ALA A 32 1.90 11.51 8.70
CA ALA A 32 1.59 12.38 9.83
C ALA A 32 0.73 11.68 10.89
N GLN A 33 -0.27 10.91 10.45
CA GLN A 33 -1.14 10.15 11.36
C GLN A 33 -0.35 9.06 12.09
N LEU A 34 0.52 8.32 11.38
CA LEU A 34 1.36 7.28 11.98
C LEU A 34 2.30 7.87 13.03
N VAL A 35 3.02 8.94 12.68
CA VAL A 35 3.89 9.65 13.62
C VAL A 35 3.10 10.01 14.88
N ASN A 36 1.93 10.64 14.71
CA ASN A 36 1.09 11.01 15.84
C ASN A 36 0.65 9.80 16.69
N ASN A 37 0.21 8.71 16.06
CA ASN A 37 -0.22 7.51 16.78
C ASN A 37 0.91 6.87 17.61
N PHE A 38 2.14 6.88 17.10
CA PHE A 38 3.28 6.32 17.82
C PHE A 38 3.84 7.26 18.89
N THR A 39 3.72 8.58 18.72
CA THR A 39 4.16 9.56 19.72
C THR A 39 3.12 9.81 20.81
N VAL A 40 1.83 9.76 20.47
CA VAL A 40 0.69 10.05 21.35
C VAL A 40 -0.35 8.94 21.18
N PRO A 41 -0.17 7.77 21.82
CA PRO A 41 -1.05 6.61 21.61
C PRO A 41 -2.55 6.87 21.86
N ALA A 42 -2.89 7.84 22.72
CA ALA A 42 -4.27 8.26 22.96
C ALA A 42 -4.96 8.85 21.72
N SER A 43 -4.21 9.34 20.72
CA SER A 43 -4.75 9.90 19.48
C SER A 43 -5.50 8.89 18.63
N VAL A 44 -5.31 7.59 18.90
CA VAL A 44 -5.92 6.49 18.14
C VAL A 44 -7.42 6.37 18.41
N GLN A 45 -7.93 6.87 19.55
CA GLN A 45 -9.32 6.70 19.99
C GLN A 45 -10.38 7.20 19.01
N GLY A 46 -10.05 8.19 18.17
CA GLY A 46 -10.94 8.74 17.15
C GLY A 46 -10.90 8.02 15.79
N LEU A 47 -10.05 6.99 15.63
CA LEU A 47 -9.81 6.35 14.35
C LEU A 47 -10.58 5.03 14.21
N SER A 48 -11.08 4.79 12.99
CA SER A 48 -11.83 3.58 12.66
C SER A 48 -10.90 2.41 12.29
N VAL A 49 -10.88 1.37 13.12
CA VAL A 49 -10.20 0.09 12.83
C VAL A 49 -10.69 -0.51 11.50
N VAL A 50 -12.00 -0.47 11.26
CA VAL A 50 -12.62 -1.05 10.06
C VAL A 50 -12.15 -0.32 8.80
N SER A 51 -12.08 1.02 8.85
CA SER A 51 -11.62 1.81 7.69
C SER A 51 -10.17 1.50 7.35
N VAL A 52 -9.32 1.34 8.36
CA VAL A 52 -7.91 0.94 8.16
C VAL A 52 -7.80 -0.47 7.59
N LEU A 53 -8.61 -1.42 8.07
CA LEU A 53 -8.68 -2.78 7.53
C LEU A 53 -9.12 -2.81 6.06
N LEU A 54 -10.16 -2.05 5.72
CA LEU A 54 -10.60 -1.92 4.33
C LEU A 54 -9.52 -1.30 3.45
N GLY A 55 -8.79 -0.29 3.96
CA GLY A 55 -7.64 0.30 3.28
C GLY A 55 -6.52 -0.72 3.03
N LEU A 56 -6.18 -1.53 4.04
CA LEU A 56 -5.22 -2.63 3.93
C LEU A 56 -5.65 -3.61 2.83
N CYS A 57 -6.88 -4.14 2.93
CA CYS A 57 -7.41 -5.13 2.00
C CYS A 57 -7.48 -4.58 0.57
N GLY A 58 -7.98 -3.35 0.38
CA GLY A 58 -8.08 -2.71 -0.93
C GLY A 58 -6.71 -2.58 -1.60
N ASN A 59 -5.69 -2.13 -0.87
CA ASN A 59 -4.33 -2.04 -1.40
C ASN A 59 -3.72 -3.41 -1.69
N ALA A 60 -3.90 -4.39 -0.79
CA ALA A 60 -3.39 -5.75 -1.00
C ALA A 60 -4.01 -6.40 -2.25
N LEU A 61 -5.32 -6.26 -2.46
CA LEU A 61 -6.04 -6.80 -3.61
C LEU A 61 -5.64 -6.16 -4.95
N MET A 62 -4.99 -5.00 -4.94
CA MET A 62 -4.47 -4.35 -6.15
C MET A 62 -3.07 -4.82 -6.56
N ILE A 63 -2.33 -5.49 -5.67
CA ILE A 63 -0.99 -6.04 -5.95
C ILE A 63 -1.00 -7.05 -7.12
N PRO A 64 -1.95 -8.01 -7.23
CA PRO A 64 -1.99 -8.94 -8.36
C PRO A 64 -2.09 -8.23 -9.71
N ARG A 65 -2.91 -7.17 -9.80
CA ARG A 65 -3.03 -6.36 -11.02
C ARG A 65 -1.68 -5.76 -11.40
N ALA A 66 -0.99 -5.16 -10.44
CA ALA A 66 0.30 -4.50 -10.67
C ALA A 66 1.38 -5.49 -11.13
N LEU A 67 1.39 -6.70 -10.54
CA LEU A 67 2.27 -7.79 -10.95
C LEU A 67 1.95 -8.26 -12.37
N TYR A 68 0.67 -8.43 -12.70
CA TYR A 68 0.21 -8.84 -14.02
C TYR A 68 0.58 -7.83 -15.11
N THR A 69 0.34 -6.54 -14.89
CA THR A 69 0.65 -5.48 -15.86
C THR A 69 2.10 -5.04 -15.85
N ARG A 70 2.92 -5.58 -14.94
CA ARG A 70 4.34 -5.19 -14.74
C ARG A 70 4.51 -3.69 -14.46
N ASP A 71 3.55 -3.11 -13.74
CA ASP A 71 3.56 -1.71 -13.36
C ASP A 71 4.26 -1.54 -12.01
N ALA A 72 5.54 -1.15 -12.06
CA ALA A 72 6.36 -0.97 -10.85
C ALA A 72 5.90 0.20 -9.98
N ILE A 73 5.34 1.26 -10.58
CA ILE A 73 4.87 2.45 -9.86
C ILE A 73 3.63 2.06 -9.05
N TRP A 74 2.68 1.39 -9.70
CA TRP A 74 1.46 0.90 -9.06
C TRP A 74 1.76 -0.16 -8.00
N LEU A 75 2.69 -1.08 -8.30
CA LEU A 75 3.11 -2.10 -7.33
C LEU A 75 3.68 -1.46 -6.06
N THR A 76 4.52 -0.45 -6.21
CA THR A 76 5.11 0.29 -5.09
C THR A 76 4.04 0.95 -4.25
N GLY A 77 3.09 1.66 -4.89
CA GLY A 77 1.97 2.31 -4.21
C GLY A 77 1.09 1.33 -3.44
N CYS A 78 0.72 0.20 -4.04
CA CYS A 78 -0.12 -0.81 -3.39
C CYS A 78 0.57 -1.53 -2.23
N ILE A 79 1.86 -1.90 -2.38
CA ILE A 79 2.63 -2.48 -1.27
C ILE A 79 2.74 -1.47 -0.13
N TRP A 80 3.08 -0.22 -0.43
CA TRP A 80 3.14 0.85 0.57
C TRP A 80 1.79 1.06 1.27
N GLY A 81 0.69 1.13 0.52
CA GLY A 81 -0.64 1.27 1.09
C GLY A 81 -1.04 0.09 1.98
N ALA A 82 -0.75 -1.14 1.56
CA ALA A 82 -1.05 -2.33 2.37
C ALA A 82 -0.24 -2.36 3.67
N ILE A 83 1.05 -2.03 3.60
CA ILE A 83 1.95 -2.08 4.75
C ILE A 83 1.81 -0.83 5.62
N VAL A 84 2.06 0.37 5.08
CA VAL A 84 2.17 1.61 5.86
C VAL A 84 0.79 2.17 6.20
N MET A 85 -0.10 2.38 5.22
CA MET A 85 -1.44 2.90 5.49
C MET A 85 -2.34 1.90 6.21
N GLY A 86 -2.13 0.61 5.97
CA GLY A 86 -2.92 -0.49 6.54
C GLY A 86 -2.28 -1.11 7.78
N TRP A 87 -1.31 -2.00 7.57
CA TRP A 87 -0.76 -2.85 8.63
C TRP A 87 -0.06 -2.07 9.76
N THR A 88 0.79 -1.09 9.44
CA THR A 88 1.49 -0.26 10.43
C THR A 88 0.51 0.61 11.21
N GLN A 89 -0.56 1.08 10.56
CA GLN A 89 -1.64 1.78 11.25
C GLN A 89 -2.33 0.85 12.27
N LEU A 90 -2.64 -0.40 11.89
CA LEU A 90 -3.19 -1.40 12.82
C LEU A 90 -2.20 -1.79 13.93
N LEU A 91 -0.89 -1.80 13.64
CA LEU A 91 0.14 -2.01 14.65
C LEU A 91 0.10 -0.89 15.70
N SER A 92 -0.06 0.36 15.29
CA SER A 92 -0.21 1.47 16.23
C SER A 92 -1.45 1.31 17.11
N PHE A 93 -2.54 0.75 16.57
CA PHE A 93 -3.77 0.50 17.33
C PHE A 93 -3.60 -0.69 18.29
N TYR A 94 -2.89 -1.73 17.89
CA TYR A 94 -2.52 -2.85 18.75
C TYR A 94 -1.66 -2.38 19.94
N ILE A 95 -0.63 -1.57 19.69
CA ILE A 95 0.23 -1.01 20.75
C ILE A 95 -0.59 -0.15 21.72
N ALA A 96 -1.50 0.68 21.20
CA ALA A 96 -2.43 1.48 21.98
C ALA A 96 -3.58 0.68 22.62
N GLN A 97 -3.55 -0.66 22.57
CA GLN A 97 -4.55 -1.58 23.17
C GLN A 97 -5.98 -1.43 22.61
N HIS A 98 -6.13 -0.93 21.38
CA HIS A 98 -7.40 -0.80 20.67
C HIS A 98 -7.74 -2.02 19.79
N ILE A 99 -6.79 -2.93 19.60
CA ILE A 99 -7.01 -4.21 18.90
C ILE A 99 -6.36 -5.31 19.74
N GLY A 100 -7.05 -6.43 19.92
CA GLY A 100 -6.50 -7.58 20.64
C GLY A 100 -5.40 -8.31 19.86
N VAL A 101 -4.51 -8.99 20.60
CA VAL A 101 -3.39 -9.78 20.03
C VAL A 101 -3.84 -10.82 19.01
N ALA A 102 -4.97 -11.49 19.26
CA ALA A 102 -5.49 -12.51 18.35
C ALA A 102 -5.89 -11.89 17.00
N ALA A 103 -6.63 -10.78 17.02
CA ALA A 103 -7.04 -10.09 15.80
C ALA A 103 -5.82 -9.57 15.03
N PHE A 104 -4.91 -8.86 15.69
CA PHE A 104 -3.69 -8.34 15.05
C PHE A 104 -2.81 -9.46 14.48
N GLY A 105 -2.67 -10.58 15.21
CA GLY A 105 -1.93 -11.76 14.77
C GLY A 105 -2.53 -12.41 13.53
N ILE A 106 -3.86 -12.61 13.50
CA ILE A 106 -4.57 -13.17 12.34
C ILE A 106 -4.40 -12.27 11.11
N ILE A 107 -4.62 -10.96 11.26
CA ILE A 107 -4.46 -10.00 10.16
C ILE A 107 -3.02 -10.03 9.61
N SER A 108 -2.02 -10.05 10.49
CA SER A 108 -0.61 -10.11 10.11
C SER A 108 -0.28 -11.41 9.37
N ALA A 109 -0.74 -12.55 9.88
CA ALA A 109 -0.51 -13.85 9.25
C ALA A 109 -1.18 -13.95 7.87
N LEU A 110 -2.42 -13.46 7.74
CA LEU A 110 -3.13 -13.43 6.46
C LEU A 110 -2.42 -12.53 5.44
N LEU A 111 -1.98 -11.33 5.84
CA LEU A 111 -1.27 -10.42 4.95
C LEU A 111 0.06 -11.03 4.47
N VAL A 112 0.89 -11.52 5.39
CA VAL A 112 2.17 -12.15 5.04
C VAL A 112 1.95 -13.38 4.16
N GLY A 113 1.04 -14.27 4.54
CA GLY A 113 0.69 -15.46 3.76
C GLY A 113 0.23 -15.10 2.35
N TYR A 114 -0.63 -14.09 2.22
CA TYR A 114 -1.11 -13.59 0.93
C TYR A 114 0.02 -13.03 0.07
N LEU A 115 0.89 -12.17 0.62
CA LEU A 115 2.03 -11.60 -0.10
C LEU A 115 3.02 -12.68 -0.55
N CYS A 116 3.35 -13.63 0.32
CA CYS A 116 4.19 -14.78 -0.03
C CYS A 116 3.56 -15.61 -1.16
N TRP A 117 2.26 -15.89 -1.06
CA TRP A 117 1.53 -16.61 -2.10
C TRP A 117 1.54 -15.86 -3.44
N LEU A 118 1.35 -14.54 -3.45
CA LEU A 118 1.44 -13.74 -4.68
C LEU A 118 2.81 -13.79 -5.33
N ILE A 119 3.88 -13.59 -4.56
CA ILE A 119 5.26 -13.63 -5.06
C ILE A 119 5.58 -15.02 -5.63
N TRP A 120 5.14 -16.09 -4.95
CA TRP A 120 5.34 -17.45 -5.42
C TRP A 120 4.67 -17.69 -6.77
N ASN A 121 3.40 -17.30 -6.91
CA ASN A 121 2.65 -17.50 -8.14
C ASN A 121 3.14 -16.62 -9.30
N ASP A 122 3.56 -15.38 -9.03
CA ASP A 122 4.17 -14.53 -10.06
C ASP A 122 5.50 -15.10 -10.56
N LYS A 123 6.33 -15.66 -9.68
CA LYS A 123 7.55 -16.37 -10.12
C LYS A 123 7.21 -17.60 -10.96
N ARG A 124 6.23 -18.39 -10.52
CA ARG A 124 5.82 -19.61 -11.24
C ARG A 124 5.27 -19.30 -12.63
N SER A 125 4.45 -18.26 -12.77
CA SER A 125 3.89 -17.87 -14.07
C SER A 125 4.97 -17.42 -15.04
N ARG A 126 6.05 -16.78 -14.57
CA ARG A 126 7.21 -16.39 -15.40
C ARG A 126 8.04 -17.56 -15.91
N ILE A 127 8.07 -18.70 -15.22
CA ILE A 127 8.83 -19.89 -15.66
C ILE A 127 8.12 -20.61 -16.82
N HIS A 128 6.79 -20.49 -16.91
CA HIS A 128 5.96 -21.20 -17.88
C HIS A 128 5.44 -20.31 -19.03
N ALA A 129 5.91 -19.06 -19.12
CA ALA A 129 5.56 -18.09 -20.16
C ALA A 129 6.77 -17.86 -21.08
#